data_AF-A0A933LJC0-F1
#
_entry.id   AF-A0A933LJC0-F1
#
_cell.length_a   1.000
_cell.length_b   1.000
_cell.length_c   1.000
_cell.angle_alpha   90.00
_cell.angle_beta   90.00
_cell.angle_gamma   90.00
#
_symmetry.space_group_name_H-M   'P 1'
#
loop_
_entity.id
_entity.type
_entity.pdbx_description
1 polymer ?
#
loop_
_entity_poly.entity_id
_entity_poly.type
_entity_poly.pdbx_seq_one_letter_code
_entity_poly.pdbx_strand_id
1 'polypeptide(L)' 'MFGRVLAPPAVIDELRHPHTPTVARAWAERPPAWLEMRSPAVLDPGLKLGPGEIQAVCLAREVHADVVLIDERKATRVA' A
#
# COMPACT_ATOMS: atom_id res chain seq x y z
N MET A 1 -16.42 -4.18 -9.19
CA MET A 1 -15.92 -2.79 -9.24
C MET A 1 -15.61 -2.38 -7.81
N PHE A 2 -14.39 -1.91 -7.51
CA PHE A 2 -14.08 -1.33 -6.21
C PHE A 2 -14.47 0.16 -6.24
N GLY A 3 -15.29 0.61 -5.30
CA GLY A 3 -15.76 2.00 -5.27
C GLY A 3 -14.74 2.98 -4.66
N ARG A 4 -13.90 2.49 -3.73
CA ARG A 4 -12.89 3.27 -3.01
C ARG A 4 -11.70 2.35 -2.69
N VAL A 5 -10.49 2.85 -2.88
CA VAL A 5 -9.23 2.18 -2.57
C VAL A 5 -8.51 3.01 -1.53
N LEU A 6 -8.10 2.37 -0.43
CA LEU A 6 -7.28 2.99 0.60
C LEU A 6 -5.82 2.60 0.37
N ALA A 7 -4.93 3.58 0.34
CA ALA A 7 -3.49 3.36 0.29
C ALA A 7 -2.82 3.96 1.53
N PRO A 8 -1.99 3.19 2.25
CA PRO A 8 -1.22 3.73 3.36
C PRO A 8 -0.09 4.65 2.86
N PRO A 9 0.38 5.61 3.69
CA PRO A 9 1.45 6.53 3.30
C PRO A 9 2.70 5.83 2.79
N ALA A 10 3.12 4.72 3.42
CA ALA A 10 4.32 3.99 2.97
C ALA A 10 4.21 3.51 1.51
N VAL A 11 3.01 3.10 1.07
CA VAL A 11 2.78 2.73 -0.34
C VAL A 11 2.86 3.96 -1.24
N ILE A 12 2.31 5.10 -0.82
CA ILE A 12 2.38 6.34 -1.61
C ILE A 12 3.83 6.84 -1.72
N ASP A 13 4.62 6.74 -0.66
CA ASP A 13 6.02 7.10 -0.65
C ASP A 13 6.84 6.18 -1.57
N GLU A 14 6.57 4.88 -1.56
CA GLU A 14 7.16 3.93 -2.50
C GLU A 14 6.82 4.29 -3.96
N LEU A 15 5.59 4.73 -4.21
CA LEU A 15 5.15 5.16 -5.53
C LEU A 15 5.84 6.46 -6.00
N ARG A 16 6.39 7.28 -5.11
CA ARG A 16 7.13 8.51 -5.45
C ARG A 16 8.57 8.24 -5.88
N HIS A 17 9.09 7.03 -5.71
CA HIS A 17 10.48 6.73 -6.08
C HIS A 17 10.78 7.01 -7.56
N PRO A 18 11.96 7.55 -7.89
CA PRO A 18 12.35 7.87 -9.27
C PRO A 18 12.28 6.68 -10.23
N HIS A 19 12.47 5.47 -9.72
CA HIS A 19 12.44 4.22 -10.48
C HIS A 19 11.02 3.64 -10.69
N THR A 20 10.01 4.18 -10.01
CA THR A 20 8.60 3.76 -10.18
C THR A 20 8.07 4.25 -11.53
N PRO A 21 7.26 3.47 -12.26
CA PRO A 21 6.66 3.92 -13.53
C PRO A 21 5.98 5.29 -13.43
N THR A 22 6.15 6.13 -14.45
CA THR A 22 5.65 7.52 -14.48
C THR A 22 4.16 7.64 -14.16
N VAL A 23 3.35 6.68 -14.61
CA VAL A 23 1.90 6.67 -14.34
C VAL A 23 1.59 6.52 -12.85
N ALA A 24 2.34 5.67 -12.14
CA ALA A 24 2.12 5.42 -10.72
C ALA A 24 2.69 6.57 -9.86
N ARG A 25 3.83 7.16 -10.28
CA ARG A 25 4.31 8.43 -9.71
C ARG A 25 3.27 9.54 -9.86
N ALA A 26 2.63 9.65 -11.03
CA ALA A 26 1.59 10.66 -11.26
C ALA A 26 0.38 10.47 -10.34
N TRP A 27 0.00 9.23 -10.02
CA TRP A 27 -1.05 8.96 -9.02
C TRP A 27 -0.62 9.32 -7.61
N ALA A 28 0.65 9.12 -7.25
CA ALA A 28 1.16 9.52 -5.93
C ALA A 28 1.19 11.05 -5.76
N GLU A 29 1.49 11.79 -6.83
CA GLU A 29 1.46 13.26 -6.84
C GLU A 29 0.04 13.83 -6.93
N ARG A 30 -0.83 13.18 -7.70
CA ARG A 30 -2.21 13.60 -7.97
C ARG A 30 -3.12 12.39 -7.84
N PRO A 31 -3.51 12.02 -6.60
CA PRO A 31 -4.33 10.84 -6.38
C PRO A 31 -5.69 11.00 -7.06
N PRO A 32 -6.15 9.99 -7.83
CA PRO A 32 -7.49 10.00 -8.41
C PRO A 32 -8.54 9.94 -7.29
N ALA A 33 -9.76 10.40 -7.56
CA ALA A 33 -10.81 10.51 -6.54
C ALA A 33 -11.20 9.19 -5.85
N TRP A 34 -10.94 8.05 -6.48
CA TRP A 34 -11.18 6.73 -5.90
C TRP A 34 -10.05 6.26 -4.97
N LEU A 35 -8.88 6.92 -4.97
CA LEU A 35 -7.73 6.59 -4.14
C LEU A 35 -7.63 7.57 -2.97
N GLU A 36 -7.74 7.05 -1.76
CA GLU A 36 -7.56 7.85 -0.55
C GLU A 36 -6.32 7.38 0.22
N MET A 37 -5.51 8.35 0.63
CA MET A 37 -4.40 8.08 1.54
C MET A 37 -4.91 8.02 2.98
N ARG A 38 -4.65 6.92 3.68
CA ARG A 38 -5.03 6.77 5.09
C ARG A 38 -3.97 5.99 5.87
N SER A 39 -3.49 6.55 6.97
CA SER A 39 -2.57 5.86 7.87
C SER A 39 -3.33 4.91 8.80
N PRO A 40 -2.80 3.71 9.09
CA PRO A 40 -3.26 2.93 10.22
C PRO A 40 -2.91 3.65 11.54
N ALA A 41 -3.78 3.53 12.54
CA ALA A 41 -3.60 4.09 13.87
C ALA A 41 -2.51 3.36 14.66
N VAL A 42 -2.37 2.05 14.45
CA VAL A 42 -1.39 1.19 15.14
C VAL A 42 -0.73 0.27 14.12
N LEU A 43 0.60 0.16 14.21
CA LEU A 43 1.37 -0.80 13.44
C LEU A 43 1.63 -2.05 14.29
N ASP A 44 1.57 -3.22 13.65
CA ASP A 44 1.91 -4.51 14.25
C ASP A 44 3.39 -4.81 13.99
N PRO A 45 4.29 -4.68 15.00
CA PRO A 45 5.72 -4.95 14.83
C PRO A 45 6.03 -6.44 14.65
N GLY A 46 5.05 -7.34 14.87
CA GLY A 46 5.20 -8.77 14.65
C GLY A 46 5.13 -9.17 13.17
N LEU A 47 4.66 -8.29 12.29
CA LEU A 47 4.58 -8.54 10.85
C LEU A 47 5.97 -8.46 10.20
N LYS A 48 6.43 -9.58 9.64
CA LYS A 48 7.69 -9.67 8.88
C LYS A 48 7.51 -9.34 7.40
N LEU A 49 6.94 -8.17 7.12
CA LEU A 49 6.61 -7.66 5.80
C LEU A 49 7.33 -6.33 5.52
N GLY A 50 7.28 -5.83 4.29
CA GLY A 50 7.77 -4.50 3.93
C GLY A 50 6.94 -3.39 4.57
N PRO A 51 7.46 -2.14 4.67
CA PRO A 51 6.73 -1.03 5.29
C PRO A 51 5.35 -0.77 4.67
N GLY A 52 5.24 -0.76 3.34
CA GLY A 52 3.96 -0.63 2.64
C GLY A 52 2.98 -1.75 2.99
N GLU A 53 3.47 -2.99 3.02
CA GLU A 53 2.67 -4.19 3.33
C GLU A 53 2.19 -4.20 4.78
N ILE A 54 3.06 -3.87 5.74
CA ILE A 54 2.69 -3.76 7.17
C ILE A 54 1.56 -2.74 7.34
N GLN A 55 1.71 -1.55 6.75
CA GLN A 55 0.69 -0.52 6.89
C GLN A 55 -0.62 -0.92 6.20
N ALA A 56 -0.56 -1.58 5.05
CA ALA A 56 -1.75 -2.05 4.33
C ALA A 56 -2.53 -3.10 5.13
N VAL A 57 -1.83 -4.07 5.72
CA VAL A 57 -2.45 -5.10 6.58
C VAL A 57 -3.05 -4.47 7.83
N CYS A 58 -2.32 -3.58 8.51
CA CYS A 58 -2.80 -2.94 9.73
C CYS A 58 -4.03 -2.07 9.44
N LEU A 59 -4.02 -1.31 8.34
CA LEU A 59 -5.13 -0.47 7.93
C LEU A 59 -6.35 -1.32 7.54
N ALA A 60 -6.15 -2.41 6.80
CA ALA A 60 -7.23 -3.32 6.42
C ALA A 60 -7.91 -3.92 7.67
N ARG A 61 -7.12 -4.30 8.69
CA ARG A 61 -7.64 -4.77 9.99
C ARG A 61 -8.42 -3.68 10.73
N GLU A 62 -7.90 -2.45 10.75
CA GLU A 62 -8.54 -1.31 11.43
C GLU A 62 -9.89 -0.96 10.82
N VAL A 63 -9.97 -0.90 9.49
CA VAL A 63 -11.19 -0.48 8.79
C VAL A 63 -12.13 -1.65 8.48
N HIS A 64 -11.80 -2.86 8.94
CA HIS A 64 -12.50 -4.10 8.62
C HIS A 64 -12.71 -4.27 7.10
N ALA A 65 -11.67 -4.03 6.31
CA ALA A 65 -11.75 -4.18 4.86
C ALA A 65 -12.02 -5.63 4.46
N ASP A 66 -12.94 -5.84 3.51
CA ASP A 66 -13.25 -7.17 2.97
C ASP A 66 -12.07 -7.78 2.19
N VAL A 67 -11.24 -6.92 1.58
CA VAL A 67 -10.12 -7.31 0.73
C VAL A 67 -8.93 -6.38 0.96
N VAL A 68 -7.74 -6.97 1.02
CA VAL A 68 -6.46 -6.24 0.95
C VAL A 68 -5.69 -6.73 -0.27
N LEU A 69 -5.19 -5.80 -1.08
CA LEU A 69 -4.33 -6.10 -2.24
C LEU A 69 -2.89 -5.81 -1.84
N ILE A 70 -2.05 -6.83 -1.89
CA ILE A 70 -0.63 -6.75 -1.52
C ILE A 70 0.14 -7.52 -2.60
N ASP A 71 1.17 -6.90 -3.18
CA ASP A 71 2.06 -7.57 -4.13
C ASP A 71 3.22 -8.22 -3.35
N GLU A 72 3.02 -9.45 -2.88
CA GLU A 72 4.10 -10.22 -2.24
C GLU A 72 5.06 -10.71 -3.33
N ARG A 73 5.87 -9.81 -3.89
CA ARG A 73 7.00 -10.17 -4.75
C ARG A 73 8.24 -10.42 -3.91
N LYS A 74 8.17 -11.33 -2.94
CA LYS A 74 9.34 -12.20 -2.71
C LYS A 74 9.23 -13.36 -3.67
N ALA A 75 9.53 -13.09 -4.94
CA ALA A 75 10.08 -14.12 -5.80
C ALA A 75 11.38 -14.58 -5.14
N THR A 76 11.27 -15.59 -4.28
CA THR A 76 12.44 -16.32 -3.81
C THR A 76 12.95 -17.06 -5.03
N ARG A 77 13.82 -16.41 -5.81
CA ARG A 77 14.73 -17.13 -6.68
C ARG A 77 15.74 -17.77 -5.74
N VAL A 78 15.38 -18.93 -5.20
CA VAL A 78 16.35 -19.86 -4.66
C VAL A 78 17.16 -20.28 -5.89
N ALA A 79 18.37 -19.74 -6.00
CA ALA A 79 19.40 -20.28 -6.89
C ALA A 79 20.05 -21.47 -6.20
#